data_AF-F4X1Q5-F1
#
_entry.id   AF-F4X1Q5-F1
#
_cell.length_a   1.000
_cell.length_b   1.000
_cell.length_c   1.000
_cell.angle_alpha   90.00
_cell.angle_beta   90.00
_cell.angle_gamma   90.00
#
_symmetry.space_group_name_H-M   'P 1'
#
loop_
_entity.id
_entity.type
_entity.pdbx_description
1 polymer ?
#
loop_
_entity_poly.entity_id
_entity_poly.type
_entity_poly.pdbx_seq_one_letter_code
_entity_poly.pdbx_strand_id
1 'polypeptide(L)'
;FKCNLTPKQCIDRLHLAFGDEVPFNRIVYNWFAEFQCGRTFLCDEFREDRPSTSVVAINVDAVREMIERDRHITYCEIQASLGIDMKAIHTILHDHLSVRKLCSRWILHNLTEA
;
A
#
# COMPACT_ATOMS: atom_id res chain seq x y z
N PHE A 1 -7.83 31.44 6.78
CA PHE A 1 -7.02 30.99 7.92
C PHE A 1 -5.78 31.88 8.17
N LYS A 2 -4.93 32.18 7.18
CA LYS A 2 -3.89 33.24 7.30
C LYS A 2 -4.29 34.60 6.70
N CYS A 3 -5.20 34.60 5.73
CA CYS A 3 -5.66 35.82 5.03
C CYS A 3 -7.00 36.36 5.55
N ASN A 4 -7.52 35.88 6.70
CA ASN A 4 -8.79 36.30 7.32
C ASN A 4 -10.03 36.35 6.40
N LEU A 5 -10.03 35.54 5.33
CA LEU A 5 -11.17 35.42 4.41
C LEU A 5 -12.27 34.54 5.02
N THR A 6 -13.51 34.89 4.76
CA THR A 6 -14.66 34.02 5.01
C THR A 6 -14.75 32.91 3.95
N PRO A 7 -15.40 31.77 4.23
CA PRO A 7 -15.58 30.69 3.25
C PRO A 7 -16.22 31.18 1.94
N LYS A 8 -17.24 32.05 2.04
CA LYS A 8 -17.93 32.64 0.88
C LYS A 8 -16.99 33.47 0.01
N GLN A 9 -16.19 34.35 0.61
CA GLN A 9 -15.19 35.15 -0.13
C GLN A 9 -14.11 34.27 -0.76
N CYS A 10 -13.78 33.13 -0.14
CA CYS A 10 -12.85 32.17 -0.70
C CYS A 10 -13.44 31.49 -1.95
N ILE A 11 -14.71 31.07 -1.88
CA ILE A 11 -15.46 30.48 -3.00
C ILE A 11 -15.52 31.46 -4.17
N ASP A 12 -15.89 32.72 -3.92
CA ASP A 12 -15.98 33.74 -4.97
C ASP A 12 -14.62 33.96 -5.66
N ARG A 13 -13.52 33.97 -4.90
CA ARG A 13 -12.17 34.08 -5.45
C ARG A 13 -11.74 32.84 -6.24
N LEU A 14 -12.13 31.64 -5.78
CA LEU A 14 -11.85 30.41 -6.51
C LEU A 14 -12.58 30.41 -7.86
N HIS A 15 -13.84 30.82 -7.91
CA HIS A 15 -14.59 30.99 -9.16
C HIS A 15 -13.99 32.03 -10.10
N LEU A 16 -13.49 33.15 -9.57
CA LEU A 16 -12.80 34.15 -10.39
C LEU A 16 -11.49 33.63 -10.99
N ALA A 17 -10.78 32.73 -10.28
CA ALA A 17 -9.48 32.23 -10.72
C ALA A 17 -9.56 30.97 -11.61
N PHE A 18 -10.50 30.06 -11.32
CA PHE A 18 -10.58 28.72 -11.91
C PHE A 18 -11.89 28.45 -12.66
N GLY A 19 -12.85 29.39 -12.66
CA GLY A 19 -14.10 29.27 -13.40
C GLY A 19 -14.94 28.07 -12.97
N ASP A 20 -15.16 27.15 -13.90
CA ASP A 20 -15.97 25.92 -13.72
C ASP A 20 -15.17 24.77 -13.10
N GLU A 21 -13.83 24.84 -13.04
CA GLU A 21 -12.97 23.81 -12.45
C GLU A 21 -12.82 23.96 -10.92
N VAL A 22 -13.74 24.69 -10.29
CA VAL A 22 -13.70 24.97 -8.85
C VAL A 22 -14.19 23.77 -8.03
N PRO A 23 -13.53 23.44 -6.91
CA PRO A 23 -14.02 22.44 -5.98
C PRO A 23 -15.44 22.80 -5.49
N PHE A 24 -16.30 21.80 -5.33
CA PHE A 24 -17.64 22.03 -4.78
C PHE A 24 -17.57 22.81 -3.46
N ASN A 25 -18.53 23.72 -3.25
CA ASN A 25 -18.62 24.54 -2.03
C ASN A 25 -18.47 23.70 -0.76
N ARG A 26 -19.04 22.49 -0.73
CA ARG A 26 -18.92 21.53 0.39
C ARG A 26 -17.47 21.20 0.72
N ILE A 27 -16.61 21.01 -0.28
CA ILE A 27 -15.18 20.71 -0.09
C ILE A 27 -14.48 21.92 0.55
N VAL A 28 -14.80 23.13 0.09
CA VAL A 28 -14.25 24.37 0.67
C VAL A 28 -14.65 24.50 2.14
N TYR A 29 -15.93 24.32 2.48
CA TYR A 29 -16.38 24.37 3.87
C TYR A 29 -15.72 23.29 4.74
N ASN A 30 -15.55 22.07 4.22
CA ASN A 30 -14.87 21.00 4.94
C ASN A 30 -13.43 21.37 5.27
N TRP A 31 -12.67 21.87 4.29
CA TRP A 31 -11.29 22.33 4.51
C TRP A 31 -11.20 23.48 5.52
N PHE A 32 -12.16 24.42 5.51
CA PHE A 32 -12.22 25.47 6.53
C PHE A 32 -12.41 24.91 7.94
N ALA A 33 -13.27 23.90 8.11
CA ALA A 33 -13.46 23.23 9.39
C ALA A 33 -12.20 22.47 9.82
N GLU A 34 -11.58 21.71 8.91
CA GLU A 34 -10.32 21.00 9.16
C GLU A 34 -9.19 21.94 9.61
N PHE A 35 -9.03 23.09 8.93
CA PHE A 35 -8.04 24.10 9.33
C PHE A 35 -8.36 24.71 10.70
N GLN A 36 -9.64 24.94 11.01
CA GLN A 36 -10.05 25.39 12.35
C GLN A 36 -9.79 24.33 13.43
N CYS A 37 -9.89 23.05 13.09
CA CYS A 37 -9.53 21.92 13.96
C CYS A 37 -8.01 21.73 14.10
N GLY A 38 -7.18 22.58 13.48
CA GLY A 38 -5.73 22.58 13.66
C GLY A 38 -4.96 21.77 12.62
N ARG A 39 -5.60 21.25 11.57
CA ARG A 39 -4.89 20.64 10.44
C ARG A 39 -3.98 21.68 9.76
N THR A 40 -2.74 21.32 9.47
CA THR A 40 -1.75 22.23 8.85
C THR A 40 -1.18 21.72 7.53
N PHE A 41 -1.38 20.44 7.22
CA PHE A 41 -0.92 19.80 6.00
C PHE A 41 -2.03 19.76 4.93
N LEU A 42 -1.63 19.94 3.68
CA LEU A 42 -2.53 19.95 2.52
C LEU A 42 -2.66 18.58 1.85
N CYS A 43 -1.76 17.65 2.18
CA CYS A 43 -1.79 16.30 1.64
C CYS A 43 -3.02 15.54 2.16
N ASP A 44 -3.49 14.60 1.35
CA ASP A 44 -4.48 13.64 1.80
C ASP A 44 -3.93 12.85 2.99
N GLU A 45 -4.82 12.52 3.93
CA GLU A 45 -4.46 11.59 5.00
C GLU A 45 -4.20 10.21 4.43
N PHE A 46 -3.45 9.41 5.18
CA PHE A 46 -3.27 8.01 4.84
C PHE A 46 -4.64 7.35 4.69
N ARG A 47 -4.93 6.89 3.47
CA ARG A 47 -6.09 6.08 3.19
C ARG A 47 -5.66 4.64 3.32
N GLU A 48 -6.22 3.95 4.30
CA GLU A 48 -6.17 2.49 4.31
C GLU A 48 -6.92 2.02 3.07
N ASP A 49 -6.16 1.63 2.06
CA ASP A 49 -6.72 0.91 0.92
C ASP A 49 -7.33 -0.40 1.43
N ARG A 50 -8.40 -0.85 0.77
CA ARG A 50 -9.02 -2.13 1.10
C ARG A 50 -7.94 -3.21 1.01
N PRO A 51 -7.64 -3.94 2.11
CA PRO A 51 -6.66 -5.02 2.04
C PRO A 51 -7.12 -6.01 0.98
N SER A 52 -6.18 -6.36 0.08
CA SER A 52 -6.40 -7.42 -0.89
C SER A 52 -6.93 -8.64 -0.14
N THR A 53 -8.07 -9.21 -0.56
CA THR A 53 -8.72 -10.34 0.12
C THR A 53 -7.82 -11.57 0.28
N SER A 54 -6.73 -11.62 -0.47
CA SER A 54 -5.69 -12.65 -0.40
C SER A 54 -4.52 -12.34 0.54
N VAL A 55 -4.34 -11.10 0.98
CA VAL A 55 -3.26 -10.68 1.91
C VAL A 55 -3.83 -10.64 3.32
N VAL A 56 -4.23 -11.82 3.80
CA VAL A 56 -4.71 -12.04 5.17
C VAL A 56 -3.55 -12.63 5.99
N ALA A 57 -3.49 -12.35 7.29
CA ALA A 57 -2.44 -12.85 8.18
C ALA A 57 -2.19 -14.37 8.04
N ILE A 58 -3.28 -15.14 7.92
CA ILE A 58 -3.24 -16.61 7.70
C ILE A 58 -2.40 -16.97 6.46
N ASN A 59 -2.58 -16.23 5.36
CA ASN A 59 -1.84 -16.49 4.12
C ASN A 59 -0.38 -16.04 4.22
N VAL A 60 -0.10 -14.95 4.95
CA VAL A 60 1.27 -14.49 5.20
C VAL A 60 2.03 -15.55 6.01
N ASP A 61 1.42 -16.09 7.06
CA ASP A 61 2.02 -17.10 7.91
C ASP A 61 2.21 -18.43 7.15
N ALA A 62 1.21 -18.85 6.36
CA ALA A 62 1.33 -20.04 5.53
C ALA A 62 2.47 -19.92 4.49
N VAL A 63 2.61 -18.78 3.82
CA VAL A 63 3.74 -18.54 2.90
C VAL A 63 5.07 -18.57 3.65
N ARG A 64 5.15 -18.03 4.87
CA ARG A 64 6.36 -18.10 5.70
C ARG A 64 6.75 -19.54 6.01
N GLU A 65 5.79 -20.35 6.48
CA GLU A 65 6.03 -21.76 6.78
C GLU A 65 6.50 -22.56 5.56
N MET A 66 5.91 -22.29 4.38
CA MET A 66 6.32 -22.94 3.13
C MET A 66 7.78 -22.63 2.78
N ILE A 67 8.23 -21.37 2.94
CA ILE A 67 9.61 -20.95 2.69
C ILE A 67 10.59 -21.55 3.72
N GLU A 68 10.16 -21.63 4.98
CA GLU A 68 10.98 -22.23 6.05
C GLU A 68 11.18 -23.74 5.83
N ARG A 69 10.15 -24.42 5.30
CA ARG A 69 10.21 -25.84 4.93
C ARG A 69 11.05 -26.08 3.68
N ASP A 70 10.90 -25.24 2.66
CA ASP A 70 11.67 -25.33 1.41
C ASP A 70 12.05 -23.94 0.90
N ARG A 71 13.34 -23.62 0.99
CA ARG A 71 13.89 -22.33 0.55
C ARG A 71 13.95 -22.19 -0.98
N HIS A 72 13.73 -23.26 -1.73
CA HIS A 72 13.73 -23.27 -3.19
C HIS A 72 12.33 -23.19 -3.79
N ILE A 73 11.29 -23.03 -2.95
CA ILE A 73 9.90 -22.97 -3.40
C ILE A 73 9.66 -21.87 -4.44
N THR A 74 8.89 -22.22 -5.47
CA THR A 74 8.54 -21.35 -6.58
C THR A 74 7.21 -20.64 -6.36
N TYR A 75 7.00 -19.54 -7.09
CA TYR A 75 5.72 -18.83 -7.13
C TYR A 75 4.56 -19.74 -7.53
N CYS A 76 4.78 -20.65 -8.48
CA CYS A 76 3.75 -21.59 -8.96
C CYS A 76 3.35 -22.60 -7.89
N GLU A 77 4.29 -23.08 -7.08
CA GLU A 77 3.99 -24.02 -5.99
C GLU A 77 3.22 -23.36 -4.86
N ILE A 78 3.56 -22.11 -4.51
CA ILE A 78 2.81 -21.31 -3.54
C ILE A 78 1.38 -21.06 -4.04
N GLN A 79 1.24 -20.66 -5.30
CA GLN A 79 -0.07 -20.43 -5.93
C GLN A 79 -0.91 -21.71 -5.95
N ALA A 80 -0.33 -22.84 -6.34
CA ALA A 80 -1.03 -24.12 -6.38
C ALA A 80 -1.48 -24.59 -4.98
N SER A 81 -0.69 -24.29 -3.95
CA SER A 81 -0.97 -24.72 -2.57
C SER A 81 -2.02 -23.85 -1.88
N LEU A 82 -1.97 -22.54 -2.09
CA LEU A 82 -2.81 -21.58 -1.36
C LEU A 82 -3.95 -21.00 -2.21
N GLY A 83 -3.95 -21.21 -3.52
CA GLY A 83 -4.95 -20.64 -4.44
C GLY A 83 -4.90 -19.11 -4.53
N ILE A 84 -3.77 -18.51 -4.19
CA ILE A 84 -3.58 -17.05 -4.12
C ILE A 84 -3.07 -16.53 -5.47
N ASP A 85 -3.53 -15.35 -5.86
CA ASP A 85 -3.03 -14.67 -7.05
C ASP A 85 -1.53 -14.33 -6.95
N MET A 86 -0.82 -14.40 -8.08
CA MET A 86 0.62 -14.13 -8.16
C MET A 86 0.99 -12.73 -7.64
N LYS A 87 0.14 -11.72 -7.87
CA LYS A 87 0.40 -10.36 -7.37
C LYS A 87 0.37 -10.31 -5.85
N ALA A 88 -0.56 -11.04 -5.24
CA ALA A 88 -0.64 -11.11 -3.79
C ALA A 88 0.53 -11.90 -3.19
N ILE A 89 1.00 -12.96 -3.84
CA ILE A 89 2.23 -13.66 -3.43
C ILE A 89 3.42 -12.69 -3.48
N HIS A 90 3.53 -11.88 -4.54
CA HIS A 90 4.59 -10.88 -4.66
C HIS A 90 4.55 -9.86 -3.51
N THR A 91 3.38 -9.29 -3.21
CA THR A 91 3.16 -8.40 -2.06
C THR A 91 3.53 -9.08 -0.74
N ILE A 92 3.10 -10.32 -0.51
CA ILE A 92 3.45 -11.06 0.72
C ILE A 92 4.98 -11.22 0.85
N LEU A 93 5.66 -11.65 -0.22
CA LEU A 93 7.10 -11.88 -0.19
C LEU A 93 7.92 -10.61 0.04
N HIS A 94 7.56 -9.51 -0.62
CA HIS A 94 8.35 -8.28 -0.59
C HIS A 94 7.92 -7.30 0.51
N ASP A 95 6.62 -7.07 0.66
CA ASP A 95 6.09 -6.03 1.54
C ASP A 95 5.88 -6.56 2.96
N HIS A 96 5.49 -7.83 3.13
CA HIS A 96 5.19 -8.42 4.45
C HIS A 96 6.33 -9.26 5.03
N LEU A 97 7.00 -10.07 4.21
CA LEU A 97 8.09 -10.95 4.66
C LEU A 97 9.48 -10.37 4.38
N SER A 98 9.58 -9.38 3.50
CA SER A 98 10.83 -8.73 3.09
C SER A 98 11.94 -9.72 2.69
N VAL A 99 11.56 -10.82 2.04
CA VAL A 99 12.51 -11.83 1.56
C VAL A 99 13.06 -11.49 0.19
N ARG A 100 14.27 -11.99 -0.10
CA ARG A 100 14.97 -11.77 -1.38
C ARG A 100 15.33 -13.09 -2.03
N LYS A 101 15.09 -13.21 -3.34
CA LYS A 101 15.57 -14.33 -4.13
C LYS A 101 17.09 -14.28 -4.27
N LEU A 102 17.75 -15.35 -3.85
CA LEU A 102 19.20 -15.55 -4.00
C LEU A 102 19.45 -16.84 -4.78
N CYS A 103 20.49 -16.83 -5.60
CA CYS A 103 20.96 -18.06 -6.25
C CYS A 103 21.75 -18.91 -5.24
N SER A 104 21.51 -20.23 -5.27
CA SER A 104 22.32 -21.15 -4.48
C SER A 104 23.77 -21.13 -4.96
N ARG A 105 24.71 -21.35 -4.04
CA ARG A 105 26.13 -21.46 -4.38
C ARG A 105 26.39 -22.83 -5.00
N TRP A 106 27.15 -22.86 -6.09
CA TRP A 106 27.63 -24.11 -6.67
C TRP A 106 28.63 -24.78 -5.73
N ILE A 107 28.43 -26.07 -5.47
CA ILE A 107 29.33 -26.92 -4.70
C ILE A 107 29.94 -27.93 -5.68
N LEU A 108 31.28 -27.96 -5.77
CA LEU A 108 32.01 -28.69 -6.83
C LEU A 108 31.88 -30.21 -6.72
N HIS A 109 31.69 -30.73 -5.52
CA HIS A 109 31.58 -32.17 -5.27
C HIS A 109 30.51 -32.43 -4.22
N ASN A 110 29.77 -33.52 -4.39
CA ASN A 110 28.81 -33.97 -3.41
C ASN A 110 29.59 -34.73 -2.33
N LEU A 111 29.43 -34.38 -1.05
CA LEU A 111 30.18 -34.98 0.06
C LEU A 111 29.67 -36.38 0.46
N THR A 112 28.80 -36.99 -0.35
CA THR A 112 28.25 -38.33 -0.16
C THR A 112 28.84 -39.28 -1.20
N GLU A 113 30.01 -39.85 -0.91
CA GLU A 113 30.43 -41.23 -1.25
C GLU A 113 31.87 -41.47 -0.75
N ALA A 114 32.00 -42.21 0.35
CA ALA A 114 33.18 -42.97 0.77
C ALA A 114 32.69 -44.28 1.41
#